data_AF-A0A942BP94-F1
#
_entry.id   AF-A0A942BP94-F1
#
_cell.length_a   1.000
_cell.length_b   1.000
_cell.length_c   1.000
_cell.angle_alpha   90.00
_cell.angle_beta   90.00
_cell.angle_gamma   90.00
#
_symmetry.space_group_name_H-M   'P 1'
#
loop_
_entity.id
_entity.type
_entity.pdbx_description
1 polymer ?
#
loop_
_entity_poly.entity_id
_entity_poly.type
_entity_poly.pdbx_seq_one_letter_code
_entity_poly.pdbx_strand_id
1 'polypeptide(L)'
;MFRRIYWVVENGSSAESRTVKGVYTSIPDLLSKGMHHERSGTRLTLVKLDAEEAVLGTWDGPTFSGVVAGIEPFVSSGEIPRDHLDQLTHALGL
;
A
#
# COMPACT_ATOMS: atom_id res chain seq x y z
N MET A 1 -12.88 -9.84 -14.30
CA MET A 1 -11.70 -10.62 -13.85
C MET A 1 -10.99 -9.77 -12.82
N PHE A 2 -10.76 -10.27 -11.61
CA PHE A 2 -10.05 -9.53 -10.56
C PHE A 2 -8.54 -9.60 -10.83
N ARG A 3 -7.87 -8.43 -10.89
CA ARG A 3 -6.41 -8.36 -11.04
C ARG A 3 -5.75 -8.71 -9.71
N ARG A 4 -4.58 -9.35 -9.75
CA ARG A 4 -3.84 -9.66 -8.53
C ARG A 4 -3.05 -8.44 -8.11
N ILE A 5 -3.54 -7.76 -7.08
CA ILE A 5 -2.93 -6.57 -6.51
C ILE A 5 -2.04 -6.97 -5.33
N TYR A 6 -0.88 -6.34 -5.22
CA TYR A 6 0.09 -6.56 -4.16
C TYR A 6 0.54 -5.24 -3.54
N TRP A 7 0.90 -5.29 -2.28
CA TRP A 7 1.44 -4.19 -1.49
C TRP A 7 2.91 -4.43 -1.25
N VAL A 8 3.76 -3.57 -1.78
CA VAL A 8 5.19 -3.56 -1.47
C VAL A 8 5.41 -2.53 -0.38
N VAL A 9 6.07 -2.97 0.69
CA VAL A 9 6.54 -2.08 1.76
C VAL A 9 8.03 -1.91 1.61
N GLU A 10 8.48 -0.66 1.53
CA GLU A 10 9.90 -0.30 1.50
C GLU A 10 10.19 0.59 2.70
N ASN A 11 11.42 0.53 3.24
CA ASN A 11 11.89 1.49 4.24
C ASN A 11 13.25 2.06 3.81
N GLY A 12 13.45 3.36 3.97
CA GLY A 12 14.70 4.05 3.69
C GLY A 12 14.58 5.56 3.86
N SER A 13 15.71 6.22 4.10
CA SER A 13 15.77 7.68 4.28
C SER A 13 15.72 8.46 2.95
N SER A 14 16.06 7.79 1.85
CA SER A 14 16.13 8.36 0.50
C SER A 14 15.72 7.31 -0.53
N ALA A 15 15.34 7.73 -1.75
CA ALA A 15 14.95 6.82 -2.82
C ALA A 15 16.05 5.79 -3.16
N GLU A 16 17.31 6.20 -3.08
CA GLU A 16 18.48 5.36 -3.38
C GLU A 16 18.84 4.39 -2.24
N SER A 17 18.29 4.59 -1.04
CA SER A 17 18.54 3.73 0.14
C SER A 17 17.33 2.89 0.54
N ARG A 18 16.28 2.83 -0.28
CA ARG A 18 15.09 2.05 0.02
C ARG A 18 15.36 0.55 -0.09
N THR A 19 14.98 -0.17 0.95
CA THR A 19 15.02 -1.64 0.98
C THR A 19 13.60 -2.18 1.07
N VAL A 20 13.26 -3.11 0.17
CA VAL A 20 11.99 -3.85 0.25
C VAL A 20 11.96 -4.66 1.54
N LYS A 21 10.95 -4.41 2.38
CA LYS A 21 10.72 -5.11 3.65
C LYS A 21 9.76 -6.28 3.49
N GLY A 22 8.83 -6.19 2.55
CA GLY A 22 7.88 -7.26 2.29
C GLY A 22 6.94 -6.97 1.14
N VAL A 23 6.31 -8.02 0.66
CA VAL A 23 5.23 -7.98 -0.34
C VAL A 23 4.02 -8.70 0.25
N TYR A 24 2.87 -8.05 0.23
CA TYR A 24 1.64 -8.53 0.86
C TYR A 24 0.50 -8.57 -0.15
N THR A 25 -0.34 -9.59 -0.10
CA THR A 25 -1.47 -9.78 -1.03
C THR A 25 -2.77 -9.17 -0.52
N SER A 26 -2.81 -8.71 0.72
CA SER A 26 -4.01 -8.20 1.37
C SER A 26 -3.65 -7.05 2.32
N ILE A 27 -4.60 -6.12 2.53
CA ILE A 27 -4.46 -5.07 3.54
C ILE A 27 -4.34 -5.66 4.96
N PRO A 28 -5.13 -6.68 5.37
CA PRO A 28 -4.93 -7.31 6.67
C PRO A 28 -3.53 -7.86 6.90
N ASP A 29 -2.92 -8.51 5.89
CA ASP A 29 -1.53 -8.97 5.98
C ASP A 29 -0.53 -7.82 6.05
N LEU A 30 -0.75 -6.78 5.23
CA LEU A 30 0.07 -5.56 5.25
C LEU A 30 0.08 -4.94 6.66
N LEU A 31 -1.10 -4.77 7.26
CA LEU A 31 -1.23 -4.17 8.59
C LEU A 31 -0.63 -5.08 9.68
N SER A 32 -0.91 -6.37 9.62
CA SER A 32 -0.51 -7.35 10.64
C SER A 32 0.93 -7.87 10.51
N LYS A 33 1.68 -7.52 9.45
CA LYS A 33 3.05 -8.01 9.26
C LYS A 33 4.00 -6.95 8.71
N GLY A 34 3.51 -6.01 7.90
CA GLY A 34 4.34 -5.04 7.18
C GLY A 34 4.48 -3.67 7.82
N MET A 35 3.54 -3.28 8.69
CA MET A 35 3.40 -1.90 9.16
C MET A 35 3.80 -1.68 10.63
N HIS A 36 4.51 -2.62 11.26
CA HIS A 36 4.52 -2.70 12.71
C HIS A 36 5.31 -1.64 13.50
N HIS A 37 6.31 -0.94 12.96
CA HIS A 37 7.21 -0.17 13.84
C HIS A 37 7.67 1.21 13.36
N GLU A 38 7.64 1.55 12.07
CA GLU A 38 8.10 2.86 11.60
C GLU A 38 7.23 3.40 10.47
N ARG A 39 6.66 4.60 10.67
CA ARG A 39 5.91 5.31 9.62
C ARG A 39 6.79 6.24 8.82
N SER A 40 7.81 6.82 9.45
CA SER A 40 8.81 7.65 8.79
C SER A 40 9.76 6.79 7.98
N GLY A 41 10.05 7.18 6.73
CA GLY A 41 10.89 6.40 5.82
C GLY A 41 10.20 5.22 5.16
N THR A 42 8.96 4.91 5.56
CA THR A 42 8.16 3.84 4.96
C THR A 42 7.49 4.33 3.68
N ARG A 43 7.59 3.52 2.62
CA ARG A 43 6.88 3.69 1.37
C ARG A 43 5.97 2.50 1.15
N LEU A 44 4.71 2.80 0.82
CA LEU A 44 3.72 1.84 0.37
C LEU A 44 3.58 1.95 -1.14
N THR A 45 3.78 0.85 -1.85
CA THR A 45 3.57 0.79 -3.30
C THR A 45 2.51 -0.26 -3.60
N LEU A 46 1.43 0.14 -4.25
CA LEU A 46 0.43 -0.77 -4.80
C LEU A 46 0.88 -1.20 -6.19
N VAL A 47 0.96 -2.50 -6.44
CA VAL A 47 1.41 -3.03 -7.72
C VAL A 47 0.46 -4.09 -8.28
N LYS A 48 0.45 -4.18 -9.61
CA LYS A 48 -0.20 -5.20 -10.42
C LYS A 48 0.90 -6.01 -11.11
N LEU A 49 0.97 -7.32 -10.84
CA LEU A 49 2.01 -8.17 -11.43
C LEU A 49 1.74 -8.56 -12.90
N ASP A 50 0.52 -8.41 -13.38
CA ASP A 50 0.08 -8.81 -14.72
C ASP A 50 -0.04 -7.63 -15.71
N ALA A 51 0.69 -6.53 -15.51
CA ALA A 51 0.70 -5.38 -16.43
C ALA A 51 2.11 -4.82 -16.65
N GLU A 52 2.37 -4.34 -17.88
CA GLU A 52 3.64 -3.65 -18.24
C GLU A 52 3.85 -2.37 -17.41
N GLU A 53 2.77 -1.67 -17.04
CA GLU A 53 2.78 -0.62 -16.01
C GLU A 53 2.30 -1.21 -14.68
N ALA A 54 3.25 -1.79 -13.95
CA ALA A 54 2.98 -2.56 -12.76
C ALA A 54 2.63 -1.69 -11.53
N VAL A 55 2.96 -0.40 -11.49
CA VAL A 55 2.74 0.45 -10.30
C VAL A 55 1.39 1.15 -10.39
N LEU A 56 0.49 0.84 -9.45
CA LEU A 56 -0.85 1.42 -9.33
C LEU A 56 -0.88 2.66 -8.43
N GLY A 57 0.09 2.80 -7.53
CA GLY A 57 0.22 3.95 -6.65
C GLY A 57 1.40 3.81 -5.70
N THR A 58 1.96 4.94 -5.27
CA THR A 58 3.06 5.00 -4.30
C THR A 58 2.79 6.10 -3.30
N TRP A 59 2.90 5.79 -2.01
CA TRP A 59 2.64 6.73 -0.93
C TRP A 59 3.73 6.64 0.13
N ASP A 60 4.32 7.79 0.41
CA ASP A 60 5.40 7.93 1.38
C ASP A 60 4.84 8.35 2.75
N GLY A 61 5.28 7.65 3.79
CA GLY A 61 5.05 8.02 5.17
C GLY A 61 5.93 9.22 5.58
N PRO A 62 5.56 9.91 6.68
CA PRO A 62 4.50 9.51 7.61
C PRO A 62 3.09 9.92 7.19
N THR A 63 2.93 10.76 6.17
CA THR A 63 1.63 11.35 5.80
C THR A 63 0.82 10.49 4.85
N PHE A 64 1.46 9.64 4.04
CA PHE A 64 0.81 8.78 3.04
C PHE A 64 -0.21 9.56 2.18
N SER A 65 0.15 10.80 1.81
CA SER A 65 -0.75 11.75 1.16
C SER A 65 -1.37 11.15 -0.11
N GLY A 66 -2.69 11.26 -0.23
CA GLY A 66 -3.44 10.77 -1.40
C GLY A 66 -3.68 9.25 -1.43
N VAL A 67 -3.32 8.50 -0.38
CA VAL A 67 -3.54 7.04 -0.33
C VAL A 67 -5.01 6.66 -0.45
N VAL A 68 -5.92 7.38 0.23
CA VAL A 68 -7.36 7.11 0.17
C VAL A 68 -7.88 7.32 -1.26
N ALA A 69 -7.60 8.48 -1.85
CA ALA A 69 -8.01 8.80 -3.22
C ALA A 69 -7.42 7.84 -4.25
N GLY A 70 -6.19 7.37 -4.03
CA GLY A 70 -5.53 6.40 -4.90
C GLY A 70 -6.13 4.99 -4.80
N ILE A 71 -6.70 4.61 -3.64
CA ILE A 71 -7.30 3.29 -3.42
C ILE A 71 -8.78 3.25 -3.83
N GLU A 72 -9.49 4.37 -3.75
CA GLU A 72 -10.94 4.48 -4.03
C GLU A 72 -11.38 3.83 -5.37
N PRO A 73 -10.62 3.92 -6.48
CA PRO A 73 -10.97 3.25 -7.74
C PRO A 73 -11.04 1.72 -7.62
N PHE A 74 -10.19 1.12 -6.79
CA PHE A 74 -10.15 -0.34 -6.57
C PHE A 74 -11.23 -0.81 -5.61
N VAL A 75 -11.69 0.08 -4.71
CA VAL A 75 -12.88 -0.17 -3.89
C VAL A 75 -14.14 -0.10 -4.73
N SER A 76 -14.23 0.91 -5.60
CA SER A 76 -15.36 1.11 -6.50
C SER A 76 -15.52 -0.04 -7.51
N SER A 77 -14.42 -0.66 -7.94
CA SER A 77 -14.44 -1.84 -8.81
C SER A 77 -14.66 -3.17 -8.06
N GLY A 78 -14.72 -3.16 -6.72
CA GLY A 78 -14.90 -4.34 -5.89
C GLY A 78 -13.65 -5.21 -5.72
N GLU A 79 -12.48 -4.70 -6.08
CA GLU A 79 -11.21 -5.42 -5.97
C GLU A 79 -10.60 -5.33 -4.57
N ILE A 80 -10.86 -4.21 -3.89
CA ILE A 80 -10.53 -4.00 -2.49
C ILE A 80 -11.84 -3.80 -1.73
N PRO A 81 -12.15 -4.64 -0.73
CA PRO A 81 -13.30 -4.41 0.15
C PRO A 81 -13.24 -3.05 0.86
N ARG A 82 -14.38 -2.38 1.03
CA ARG A 82 -14.44 -1.05 1.67
C ARG A 82 -13.89 -1.08 3.10
N ASP A 83 -14.24 -2.11 3.86
CA ASP A 83 -13.77 -2.33 5.24
C ASP A 83 -12.23 -2.45 5.31
N HIS A 84 -11.58 -2.99 4.29
CA HIS A 84 -10.12 -3.01 4.22
C HIS A 84 -9.54 -1.59 4.04
N LEU A 85 -10.15 -0.73 3.22
CA LEU A 85 -9.71 0.67 3.10
C LEU A 85 -9.91 1.42 4.42
N ASP A 86 -11.02 1.18 5.12
CA ASP A 86 -11.30 1.78 6.42
C ASP A 86 -10.25 1.35 7.46
N GLN A 87 -9.89 0.05 7.49
CA GLN A 87 -8.83 -0.48 8.35
C GLN A 87 -7.47 0.15 8.05
N LEU A 88 -7.12 0.28 6.77
CA LEU A 88 -5.86 0.91 6.36
C LEU A 88 -5.81 2.38 6.80
N THR A 89 -6.89 3.12 6.56
CA THR A 89 -7.01 4.54 6.89
C THR A 89 -6.87 4.75 8.39
N HIS A 90 -7.55 3.92 9.20
CA HIS A 90 -7.41 3.92 10.65
C HIS A 90 -5.97 3.63 11.11
N ALA A 91 -5.33 2.61 10.55
CA ALA A 91 -3.94 2.26 10.88
C ALA A 91 -2.94 3.35 10.45
N LEU A 92 -3.27 4.11 9.41
CA LEU A 92 -2.52 5.27 8.96
C LEU A 92 -2.92 6.57 9.68
N GLY A 93 -3.89 6.55 10.61
CA GLY A 93 -4.34 7.76 11.30
C GLY A 93 -4.75 8.90 10.34
N LEU A 94 -5.38 8.53 9.23
CA LEU A 94 -5.92 9.43 8.21
C LEU A 94 -7.42 9.66 8.38
#